data_AF-A0A9P0MQ61-F1
#
_entry.id   AF-A0A9P0MQ61-F1
#
_cell.length_a   1.000
_cell.length_b   1.000
_cell.length_c   1.000
_cell.angle_alpha   90.00
_cell.angle_beta   90.00
_cell.angle_gamma   90.00
#
_symmetry.space_group_name_H-M   'P 1'
#
loop_
_entity.id
_entity.type
_entity.pdbx_description
1 polymer ?
#
loop_
_entity_poly.entity_id
_entity_poly.type
_entity_poly.pdbx_seq_one_letter_code
_entity_poly.pdbx_strand_id
1 'polypeptide(L)'
;MMDEALYASILRLSLDRFLFSLGFLSAFLAIISSFKSRIETLNTFKRLDAVDEFLRKNGANLSFSKRRYFFGALFRLGLLTVGVALEHFMITPVDSWDRVIFFNFQFFPLYVSNITEYQHNVLLDTIQKRFNFLKKELSSVKKRPSSFRRQGEVESLLKLYDYLVQCCGTINEIYGKQILLFVTSIFLMTTANADYVAEGIIQLVLNRGGRPIGELFTFGYWAIIRLVELWSVVDTCEAVVQEVYYTV
;
A
#
# COMPACT_ATOMS: atom_id res chain seq x y z
N MET A 1 -38.00 26.09 -7.52
CA MET A 1 -36.54 26.31 -7.64
C MET A 1 -35.76 26.10 -6.34
N MET A 2 -36.37 26.20 -5.15
CA MET A 2 -35.65 25.94 -3.88
C MET A 2 -35.47 24.44 -3.57
N ASP A 3 -36.29 23.56 -4.15
CA ASP A 3 -36.23 22.10 -3.93
C ASP A 3 -35.05 21.40 -4.60
N GLU A 4 -34.61 21.83 -5.79
CA GLU A 4 -33.50 21.18 -6.49
C GLU A 4 -32.15 21.44 -5.82
N ALA A 5 -31.92 22.66 -5.32
CA ALA A 5 -30.71 23.01 -4.61
C ALA A 5 -30.62 22.30 -3.25
N LEU A 6 -31.74 22.18 -2.53
CA LEU A 6 -31.81 21.44 -1.28
C LEU A 6 -31.60 19.93 -1.51
N TYR A 7 -32.24 19.37 -2.54
CA TYR A 7 -32.08 17.96 -2.90
C TYR A 7 -30.63 17.63 -3.28
N ALA A 8 -29.99 18.46 -4.11
CA ALA A 8 -28.58 18.31 -4.47
C ALA A 8 -27.66 18.38 -3.23
N SER A 9 -27.93 19.30 -2.30
CA SER A 9 -27.17 19.40 -1.05
C SER A 9 -27.33 18.17 -0.15
N ILE A 10 -28.53 17.61 -0.04
CA ILE A 10 -28.80 16.41 0.76
C ILE A 10 -28.16 15.18 0.13
N LEU A 11 -28.28 15.03 -1.20
CA LEU A 11 -27.69 13.92 -1.93
C LEU A 11 -26.17 13.92 -1.78
N ARG A 12 -25.55 15.09 -1.88
CA ARG A 12 -24.11 15.25 -1.69
C ARG A 12 -23.66 14.90 -0.28
N LEU A 13 -24.30 15.46 0.74
CA LEU A 13 -23.97 15.15 2.13
C LEU A 13 -24.13 13.65 2.43
N SER A 14 -25.13 13.01 1.82
CA SER A 14 -25.35 11.56 1.94
C SER A 14 -24.25 10.76 1.24
N LEU A 15 -23.83 11.19 0.04
CA LEU A 15 -22.73 10.58 -0.70
C LEU A 15 -21.41 10.69 0.07
N ASP A 16 -21.10 11.85 0.63
CA ASP A 16 -19.88 12.09 1.40
C ASP A 16 -19.82 11.19 2.64
N ARG A 17 -20.93 11.09 3.38
CA ARG A 17 -21.05 10.20 4.55
C ARG A 17 -20.94 8.73 4.15
N PHE A 18 -21.48 8.36 2.99
CA PHE A 18 -21.38 7.00 2.46
C PHE A 18 -19.94 6.66 2.08
N LEU A 19 -19.25 7.53 1.32
CA LEU A 19 -17.85 7.36 0.93
C LEU A 19 -16.93 7.29 2.15
N PHE A 20 -17.16 8.15 3.14
CA PHE A 20 -16.42 8.13 4.41
C PHE A 20 -16.62 6.82 5.16
N SER A 21 -17.88 6.36 5.28
CA SER A 21 -18.23 5.10 5.94
C SER A 21 -17.65 3.89 5.22
N LEU A 22 -17.60 3.92 3.89
CA LEU A 22 -17.01 2.88 3.06
C LEU A 22 -15.48 2.86 3.16
N GLY A 23 -14.85 4.05 3.16
CA GLY A 23 -13.43 4.22 3.45
C GLY A 23 -13.07 3.66 4.83
N PHE A 24 -13.86 4.00 5.85
CA PHE A 24 -13.71 3.47 7.21
C PHE A 24 -13.84 1.95 7.24
N LEU A 25 -14.93 1.40 6.68
CA LEU A 25 -15.16 -0.04 6.65
C LEU A 25 -14.04 -0.78 5.92
N SER A 26 -13.58 -0.25 4.79
CA SER A 26 -12.48 -0.85 4.02
C SER A 26 -11.20 -0.94 4.84
N ALA A 27 -10.89 0.11 5.59
CA ALA A 27 -9.68 0.17 6.37
C ALA A 27 -9.79 -0.63 7.69
N PHE A 28 -10.99 -0.70 8.29
CA PHE A 28 -11.28 -1.61 9.39
C PHE A 28 -11.18 -3.09 8.98
N LEU A 29 -11.71 -3.45 7.81
CA LEU A 29 -11.54 -4.79 7.24
C LEU A 29 -10.08 -5.08 6.93
N ALA A 30 -9.30 -4.10 6.46
CA ALA A 30 -7.86 -4.24 6.27
C ALA A 30 -7.13 -4.49 7.60
N ILE A 31 -7.50 -3.80 8.68
CA ILE A 31 -6.97 -4.04 10.04
C ILE A 31 -7.27 -5.48 10.49
N ILE A 32 -8.54 -5.91 10.44
CA ILE A 32 -8.95 -7.26 10.83
C ILE A 32 -8.20 -8.30 10.00
N SER A 33 -8.12 -8.07 8.70
CA SER A 33 -7.38 -8.95 7.81
C SER A 33 -5.90 -8.98 8.18
N SER A 34 -5.27 -7.84 8.48
CA SER A 34 -3.86 -7.78 8.88
C SER A 34 -3.58 -8.56 10.17
N PHE A 35 -4.51 -8.58 11.13
CA PHE A 35 -4.39 -9.41 12.33
C PHE A 35 -4.43 -10.90 12.00
N LYS A 36 -5.38 -11.32 11.16
CA LYS A 36 -5.51 -12.72 10.71
C LYS A 36 -4.27 -13.16 9.91
N SER A 37 -3.79 -12.29 9.04
CA SER A 37 -2.63 -12.48 8.18
C SER A 37 -1.32 -12.60 8.95
N ARG A 38 -1.22 -12.09 10.19
CA ARG A 38 0.01 -12.13 10.97
C ARG A 38 0.59 -13.54 11.14
N ILE A 39 -0.27 -14.55 11.35
CA ILE A 39 0.15 -15.94 11.53
C ILE A 39 0.73 -16.48 10.22
N GLU A 40 0.06 -16.21 9.10
CA GLU A 40 0.49 -16.65 7.76
C GLU A 40 1.75 -15.92 7.30
N THR A 41 1.89 -14.63 7.62
CA THR A 41 3.11 -13.84 7.39
C THR A 41 4.28 -14.43 8.17
N LEU A 42 4.10 -14.78 9.44
CA LEU A 42 5.14 -15.45 10.24
C LEU A 42 5.53 -16.80 9.65
N ASN A 43 4.57 -17.58 9.19
CA ASN A 43 4.84 -18.86 8.52
C ASN A 43 5.60 -18.65 7.20
N THR A 44 5.28 -17.59 6.46
CA THR A 44 5.99 -17.20 5.23
C THR A 44 7.43 -16.81 5.53
N PHE A 45 7.69 -16.04 6.58
CA PHE A 45 9.06 -15.73 7.02
C PHE A 45 9.84 -16.99 7.40
N LYS A 46 9.23 -17.93 8.14
CA LYS A 46 9.89 -19.21 8.45
C LYS A 46 10.24 -20.03 7.19
N ARG A 47 9.37 -20.03 6.19
CA ARG A 47 9.65 -20.66 4.88
C ARG A 47 10.78 -19.95 4.15
N LEU A 48 10.83 -18.62 4.21
CA LEU A 48 11.92 -17.83 3.65
C LEU A 48 13.25 -18.05 4.38
N ASP A 49 13.24 -18.29 5.69
CA ASP A 49 14.45 -18.65 6.45
C ASP A 49 15.04 -19.98 5.97
N ALA A 50 14.18 -20.97 5.68
CA ALA A 50 14.62 -22.25 5.11
C ALA A 50 15.21 -22.07 3.70
N VAL A 51 14.61 -21.19 2.89
CA VAL A 51 15.17 -20.78 1.59
C VAL A 51 16.52 -20.10 1.76
N ASP A 52 16.66 -19.21 2.74
CA ASP A 52 17.92 -18.50 3.00
C ASP A 52 19.02 -19.44 3.51
N GLU A 53 18.66 -20.44 4.30
CA GLU A 53 19.60 -21.48 4.70
C GLU A 53 20.10 -22.28 3.48
N PHE A 54 19.20 -22.64 2.57
CA PHE A 54 19.55 -23.29 1.31
C PHE A 54 20.46 -22.41 0.44
N LEU A 55 20.14 -21.13 0.31
CA LEU A 55 20.91 -20.17 -0.48
C LEU A 55 22.31 -19.94 0.12
N ARG A 56 22.41 -19.87 1.45
CA ARG A 56 23.68 -19.71 2.17
C ARG A 56 24.57 -20.93 2.05
N LYS A 57 24.00 -22.14 2.06
CA LYS A 57 24.73 -23.39 1.75
C LYS A 57 25.33 -23.37 0.34
N ASN A 58 24.72 -22.63 -0.59
CA ASN A 58 25.21 -22.43 -1.95
C ASN A 58 26.06 -21.14 -2.13
N GLY A 59 26.55 -20.55 -1.03
CA GLY A 59 27.46 -19.40 -1.07
C GLY A 59 26.81 -18.04 -1.31
N ALA A 60 25.46 -17.97 -1.31
CA ALA A 60 24.74 -16.73 -1.46
C ALA A 60 24.44 -16.12 -0.09
N ASN A 61 24.92 -14.89 0.15
CA ASN A 61 24.51 -14.10 1.31
C ASN A 61 23.64 -12.93 0.85
N LEU A 62 22.33 -13.18 0.74
CA LEU A 62 21.37 -12.16 0.35
C LEU A 62 20.92 -11.41 1.59
N SER A 63 21.51 -10.23 1.82
CA SER A 63 21.01 -9.32 2.85
C SER A 63 19.76 -8.58 2.35
N PHE A 64 18.78 -8.43 3.23
CA PHE A 64 17.67 -7.52 2.98
C PHE A 64 18.16 -6.08 3.24
N SER A 65 17.72 -5.11 2.43
CA SER A 65 17.99 -3.69 2.69
C SER A 65 16.77 -3.08 3.36
N LYS A 66 16.72 -3.16 4.70
CA LYS A 66 15.65 -2.52 5.51
C LYS A 66 15.57 -1.01 5.27
N ARG A 67 16.70 -0.40 4.87
CA ARG A 67 16.90 1.05 4.87
C ARG A 67 15.97 1.79 3.89
N ARG A 68 15.83 1.31 2.65
CA ARG A 68 14.99 1.97 1.63
C ARG A 68 13.52 1.99 2.04
N TYR A 69 12.97 0.84 2.39
CA TYR A 69 11.57 0.71 2.79
C TYR A 69 11.27 1.43 4.10
N PHE A 70 12.22 1.40 5.06
CA PHE A 70 12.06 2.10 6.33
C PHE A 70 11.99 3.61 6.14
N PHE A 71 12.87 4.18 5.30
CA PHE A 71 12.80 5.59 4.96
C PHE A 71 11.53 5.95 4.18
N GLY A 72 11.07 5.10 3.27
CA GLY A 72 9.79 5.28 2.59
C GLY A 72 8.61 5.31 3.57
N ALA A 73 8.56 4.37 4.51
CA ALA A 73 7.54 4.31 5.55
C ALA A 73 7.58 5.54 6.48
N LEU A 74 8.78 5.96 6.92
CA LEU A 74 8.97 7.16 7.72
C LEU A 74 8.58 8.43 6.97
N PHE A 75 8.96 8.56 5.70
CA PHE A 75 8.59 9.69 4.87
C PHE A 75 7.07 9.84 4.78
N ARG A 76 6.35 8.74 4.55
CA ARG A 76 4.88 8.73 4.53
C ARG A 76 4.25 8.99 5.88
N LEU A 77 4.79 8.43 6.96
CA LEU A 77 4.37 8.78 8.32
C LEU A 77 4.51 10.28 8.56
N GLY A 78 5.60 10.88 8.07
CA GLY A 78 5.80 12.33 8.09
C GLY A 78 4.71 13.07 7.31
N LEU A 79 4.43 12.67 6.06
CA LEU A 79 3.36 13.27 5.25
C LEU A 79 1.99 13.17 5.90
N LEU A 80 1.64 12.00 6.44
CA LEU A 80 0.39 11.78 7.18
C LEU A 80 0.31 12.66 8.42
N THR A 81 1.40 12.78 9.17
CA THR A 81 1.47 13.63 10.37
C THR A 81 1.30 15.11 10.01
N VAL A 82 1.88 15.57 8.90
CA VAL A 82 1.70 16.93 8.40
C VAL A 82 0.25 17.17 7.97
N GLY A 83 -0.40 16.23 7.29
CA GLY A 83 -1.82 16.35 6.91
C GLY A 83 -2.74 16.45 8.12
N VAL A 84 -2.50 15.58 9.10
CA VAL A 84 -3.10 15.61 10.43
C VAL A 84 -2.94 16.98 11.08
N ALA A 85 -1.72 17.53 11.08
CA ALA A 85 -1.45 18.84 11.68
C ALA A 85 -2.17 19.96 10.91
N LEU A 86 -2.14 19.95 9.57
CA LEU A 86 -2.83 20.94 8.74
C LEU A 86 -4.33 20.96 9.02
N GLU A 87 -4.97 19.80 9.09
CA GLU A 87 -6.40 19.68 9.39
C GLU A 87 -6.73 20.16 10.81
N HIS A 88 -5.85 19.89 11.77
CA HIS A 88 -5.97 20.38 13.13
C HIS A 88 -5.84 21.91 13.22
N PHE A 89 -4.84 22.51 12.55
CA PHE A 89 -4.55 23.94 12.68
C PHE A 89 -5.35 24.84 11.74
N MET A 90 -5.75 24.35 10.56
CA MET A 90 -6.41 25.17 9.53
C MET A 90 -7.94 25.06 9.50
N ILE A 91 -8.50 23.96 9.99
CA ILE A 91 -9.94 23.66 9.85
C ILE A 91 -10.67 23.70 11.20
N THR A 92 -9.99 23.53 12.34
CA THR A 92 -10.72 23.22 13.59
C THR A 92 -10.14 23.83 14.88
N PRO A 93 -10.90 24.65 15.64
CA PRO A 93 -10.67 24.82 17.08
C PRO A 93 -11.10 23.55 17.85
N VAL A 94 -10.29 23.16 18.84
CA VAL A 94 -10.14 21.79 19.40
C VAL A 94 -11.13 21.45 20.53
N ASP A 95 -12.36 21.98 20.48
CA ASP A 95 -13.14 22.06 21.72
C ASP A 95 -14.11 20.88 22.00
N SER A 96 -14.15 19.82 21.17
CA SER A 96 -15.05 18.67 21.45
C SER A 96 -14.44 17.28 21.27
N TRP A 97 -14.72 16.38 22.23
CA TRP A 97 -14.31 14.97 22.25
C TRP A 97 -14.80 14.19 21.03
N ASP A 98 -15.97 14.54 20.49
CA ASP A 98 -16.52 13.93 19.27
C ASP A 98 -15.59 14.10 18.07
N ARG A 99 -14.84 15.22 18.00
CA ARG A 99 -13.87 15.46 16.93
C ARG A 99 -12.56 14.71 17.16
N VAL A 100 -12.11 14.54 18.40
CA VAL A 100 -10.95 13.69 18.71
C VAL A 100 -11.24 12.24 18.33
N ILE A 101 -12.45 11.77 18.61
CA ILE A 101 -12.94 10.46 18.21
C ILE A 101 -12.95 10.36 16.68
N PHE A 102 -13.61 11.29 15.98
CA PHE A 102 -13.68 11.32 14.51
C PHE A 102 -12.29 11.33 13.86
N PHE A 103 -11.38 12.15 14.39
CA PHE A 103 -9.99 12.26 13.98
C PHE A 103 -9.25 10.92 14.12
N ASN A 104 -9.31 10.29 15.29
CA ASN A 104 -8.66 8.99 15.51
C ASN A 104 -9.25 7.92 14.58
N PHE A 105 -10.56 7.90 14.38
CA PHE A 105 -11.22 6.92 13.51
C PHE A 105 -10.90 7.12 12.02
N GLN A 106 -10.60 8.35 11.58
CA GLN A 106 -10.21 8.67 10.20
C GLN A 106 -8.73 8.38 9.91
N PHE A 107 -7.82 8.74 10.83
CA PHE A 107 -6.38 8.64 10.58
C PHE A 107 -5.76 7.32 11.00
N PHE A 108 -6.26 6.68 12.06
CA PHE A 108 -5.75 5.39 12.52
C PHE A 108 -5.70 4.33 11.42
N PRO A 109 -6.74 4.19 10.57
CA PRO A 109 -6.68 3.20 9.51
C PRO A 109 -5.62 3.49 8.43
N LEU A 110 -5.23 4.76 8.26
CA LEU A 110 -4.15 5.15 7.34
C LEU A 110 -2.78 4.75 7.88
N TYR A 111 -2.57 4.94 9.18
CA TYR A 111 -1.37 4.46 9.85
C TYR A 111 -1.23 2.94 9.75
N VAL A 112 -2.33 2.20 9.96
CA VAL A 112 -2.30 0.74 9.81
C VAL A 112 -2.04 0.33 8.36
N SER A 113 -2.69 0.97 7.40
CA SER A 113 -2.47 0.69 5.98
C SER A 113 -1.01 0.88 5.58
N ASN A 114 -0.36 1.96 6.03
CA ASN A 114 1.05 2.21 5.76
C ASN A 114 1.97 1.11 6.34
N ILE A 115 1.63 0.55 7.51
CA ILE A 115 2.35 -0.59 8.09
C ILE A 115 2.16 -1.84 7.23
N THR A 116 0.92 -2.15 6.86
CA THR A 116 0.57 -3.31 6.03
C THR A 116 1.28 -3.24 4.68
N GLU A 117 1.28 -2.07 4.04
CA GLU A 117 1.97 -1.86 2.76
C GLU A 117 3.49 -1.98 2.91
N TYR A 118 4.07 -1.42 3.97
CA TYR A 118 5.50 -1.61 4.27
C TYR A 118 5.86 -3.10 4.41
N GLN A 119 5.05 -3.88 5.14
CA GLN A 119 5.26 -5.32 5.28
C GLN A 119 5.19 -6.04 3.93
N HIS A 120 4.18 -5.70 3.11
CA HIS A 120 4.02 -6.25 1.77
C HIS A 120 5.24 -5.95 0.88
N ASN A 121 5.67 -4.70 0.83
CA ASN A 121 6.80 -4.25 -0.01
C ASN A 121 8.11 -4.93 0.41
N VAL A 122 8.34 -5.10 1.72
CA VAL A 122 9.52 -5.82 2.24
C VAL A 122 9.48 -7.30 1.85
N LEU A 123 8.32 -7.96 1.92
CA LEU A 123 8.18 -9.36 1.54
C LEU A 123 8.39 -9.55 0.03
N LEU A 124 7.85 -8.67 -0.80
CA LEU A 124 8.05 -8.70 -2.25
C LEU A 124 9.52 -8.50 -2.63
N ASP A 125 10.22 -7.50 -2.08
CA ASP A 125 11.67 -7.29 -2.32
C ASP A 125 12.50 -8.51 -1.91
N THR A 126 12.13 -9.10 -0.77
CA THR A 126 12.78 -10.30 -0.23
C THR A 126 12.65 -11.45 -1.25
N ILE A 127 11.45 -11.72 -1.76
CA ILE A 127 11.26 -12.75 -2.77
C ILE A 127 11.94 -12.39 -4.09
N GLN A 128 11.84 -11.14 -4.54
CA GLN A 128 12.46 -10.67 -5.79
C GLN A 128 13.97 -10.95 -5.81
N LYS A 129 14.69 -10.63 -4.74
CA LYS A 129 16.14 -10.91 -4.64
C LYS A 129 16.48 -12.39 -4.77
N ARG A 130 15.61 -13.27 -4.26
CA ARG A 130 15.80 -14.73 -4.31
C ARG A 130 15.50 -15.28 -5.69
N PHE A 131 14.47 -14.77 -6.36
CA PHE A 131 14.25 -15.07 -7.79
C PHE A 131 15.43 -14.60 -8.65
N ASN A 132 15.97 -13.41 -8.40
CA ASN A 132 17.14 -12.90 -9.12
C ASN A 132 18.38 -13.77 -8.93
N PHE A 133 18.59 -14.26 -7.71
CA PHE A 133 19.63 -15.25 -7.45
C PHE A 133 19.39 -16.56 -8.20
N LEU A 134 18.19 -17.13 -8.09
CA LEU A 134 17.80 -18.37 -8.78
C LEU A 134 18.00 -18.25 -10.29
N LYS A 135 17.60 -17.11 -10.89
CA LYS A 135 17.79 -16.79 -12.31
C LYS A 135 19.27 -16.78 -12.70
N LYS A 136 20.12 -16.15 -11.86
CA LYS A 136 21.57 -16.13 -12.07
C LYS A 136 22.14 -17.54 -12.06
N GLU A 137 21.75 -18.39 -11.10
CA GLU A 137 22.20 -19.78 -11.02
C GLU A 137 21.69 -20.64 -12.18
N LEU A 138 20.42 -20.56 -12.55
CA LEU A 138 19.89 -21.27 -13.71
C LEU A 138 20.61 -20.87 -15.01
N SER A 139 20.94 -19.59 -15.17
CA SER A 139 21.72 -19.11 -16.32
C SER A 139 23.17 -19.64 -16.32
N SER A 140 23.76 -19.86 -15.14
CA SER A 140 25.11 -20.41 -14.97
C SER A 140 25.13 -21.90 -15.34
N VAL A 141 24.08 -22.63 -14.95
CA VAL A 141 23.87 -24.04 -15.29
C VAL A 141 23.75 -24.22 -16.81
N LYS A 142 22.95 -23.37 -17.50
CA LYS A 142 22.76 -23.41 -18.96
C LYS A 142 24.07 -23.25 -19.74
N LYS A 143 25.04 -22.49 -19.22
CA LYS A 143 26.32 -22.20 -19.90
C LYS A 143 27.37 -23.32 -19.81
N ARG A 144 27.15 -24.40 -19.06
CA ARG A 144 28.18 -25.44 -18.81
C ARG A 144 27.60 -26.88 -18.87
N PRO A 145 27.22 -27.42 -20.03
CA PRO A 145 26.31 -28.57 -20.12
C PRO A 145 26.79 -29.97 -19.63
N SER A 146 27.98 -30.17 -19.04
CA SER A 146 28.66 -31.48 -19.12
C SER A 146 28.93 -32.28 -17.82
N SER A 147 28.06 -32.31 -16.78
CA SER A 147 28.25 -33.29 -15.69
C SER A 147 26.99 -33.78 -14.95
N PHE A 148 26.94 -35.10 -14.68
CA PHE A 148 25.91 -35.83 -13.90
C PHE A 148 25.71 -35.27 -12.47
N ARG A 149 26.74 -34.63 -11.90
CA ARG A 149 26.70 -33.95 -10.60
C ARG A 149 25.66 -32.80 -10.55
N ARG A 150 25.17 -32.35 -11.71
CA ARG A 150 24.19 -31.26 -11.88
C ARG A 150 22.73 -31.67 -11.80
N GLN A 151 22.39 -32.95 -11.89
CA GLN A 151 20.98 -33.34 -11.89
C GLN A 151 20.34 -33.05 -10.52
N GLY A 152 21.07 -33.31 -9.43
CA GLY A 152 20.68 -32.90 -8.08
C GLY A 152 20.71 -31.38 -7.86
N GLU A 153 21.62 -30.66 -8.54
CA GLU A 153 21.69 -29.20 -8.49
C GLU A 153 20.46 -28.56 -9.18
N VAL A 154 20.10 -29.03 -10.37
CA VAL A 154 18.88 -28.62 -11.09
C VAL A 154 17.62 -28.96 -10.29
N GLU A 155 17.53 -30.17 -9.72
CA GLU A 155 16.41 -30.56 -8.87
C GLU A 155 16.30 -29.65 -7.63
N SER A 156 17.43 -29.27 -7.05
CA SER A 156 17.45 -28.35 -5.91
C SER A 156 17.02 -26.92 -6.27
N LEU A 157 17.39 -26.42 -7.45
CA LEU A 157 16.96 -25.13 -7.98
C LEU A 157 15.48 -25.13 -8.36
N LEU A 158 14.95 -26.24 -8.89
CA LEU A 158 13.51 -26.40 -9.15
C LEU A 158 12.70 -26.43 -7.85
N LYS A 159 13.16 -27.15 -6.82
CA LYS A 159 12.52 -27.10 -5.49
C LYS A 159 12.53 -25.67 -4.92
N LEU A 160 13.63 -24.95 -5.07
CA LEU A 160 13.71 -23.54 -4.68
C LEU A 160 12.70 -22.67 -5.45
N TYR A 161 12.58 -22.86 -6.76
CA TYR A 161 11.57 -22.18 -7.58
C TYR A 161 10.16 -22.43 -7.05
N ASP A 162 9.80 -23.70 -6.82
CA ASP A 162 8.47 -24.07 -6.32
C ASP A 162 8.18 -23.43 -4.96
N TYR A 163 9.17 -23.41 -4.05
CA TYR A 163 9.03 -22.73 -2.76
C TYR A 163 8.82 -21.23 -2.89
N LEU A 164 9.55 -20.56 -3.79
CA LEU A 164 9.39 -19.12 -4.02
C LEU A 164 8.02 -18.80 -4.64
N VAL A 165 7.55 -19.61 -5.59
CA VAL A 165 6.21 -19.47 -6.18
C VAL A 165 5.11 -19.67 -5.14
N GLN A 166 5.24 -20.68 -4.27
CA GLN A 166 4.30 -20.87 -3.16
C GLN A 166 4.28 -19.67 -2.20
N CYS A 167 5.45 -19.10 -1.90
CA CYS A 167 5.53 -17.89 -1.07
C CYS A 167 4.84 -16.70 -1.75
N CYS A 168 5.00 -16.51 -3.07
CA CYS A 168 4.23 -15.50 -3.82
C CYS A 168 2.72 -15.73 -3.72
N GLY A 169 2.27 -16.98 -3.88
CA GLY A 169 0.87 -17.35 -3.74
C GLY A 169 0.31 -16.97 -2.37
N THR A 170 1.01 -17.34 -1.30
CA THR A 170 0.62 -16.99 0.07
C THR A 170 0.62 -15.48 0.32
N ILE A 171 1.62 -14.75 -0.18
CA ILE A 171 1.65 -13.28 -0.07
C ILE A 171 0.45 -12.65 -0.78
N ASN A 172 0.11 -13.14 -1.98
CA ASN A 172 -1.04 -12.64 -2.72
C ASN A 172 -2.37 -12.95 -2.02
N GLU A 173 -2.51 -14.14 -1.43
CA GLU A 173 -3.69 -14.50 -0.63
C GLU A 173 -3.84 -13.60 0.60
N ILE A 174 -2.73 -13.29 1.26
CA ILE A 174 -2.68 -12.43 2.44
C ILE A 174 -3.00 -10.96 2.09
N TYR A 175 -2.28 -10.40 1.12
CA TYR A 175 -2.25 -8.96 0.88
C TYR A 175 -3.07 -8.52 -0.33
N GLY A 176 -3.36 -9.41 -1.29
CA GLY A 176 -4.01 -9.03 -2.56
C GLY A 176 -5.38 -8.40 -2.37
N LYS A 177 -6.21 -8.95 -1.46
CA LYS A 177 -7.51 -8.36 -1.09
C LYS A 177 -7.36 -7.03 -0.34
N GLN A 178 -6.35 -6.92 0.53
CA GLN A 178 -6.09 -5.70 1.29
C GLN A 178 -5.64 -4.55 0.38
N ILE A 179 -4.75 -4.85 -0.57
CA ILE A 179 -4.29 -3.91 -1.59
C ILE A 179 -5.46 -3.45 -2.47
N LEU A 180 -6.33 -4.38 -2.90
CA LEU A 180 -7.51 -4.02 -3.69
C LEU A 180 -8.44 -3.06 -2.92
N LEU A 181 -8.71 -3.36 -1.65
CA LEU A 181 -9.51 -2.47 -0.78
C LEU A 181 -8.83 -1.12 -0.59
N PHE A 182 -7.52 -1.10 -0.40
CA PHE A 182 -6.73 0.12 -0.25
C PHE A 182 -6.76 0.99 -1.50
N VAL A 183 -6.49 0.41 -2.68
CA VAL A 183 -6.54 1.12 -3.97
C VAL A 183 -7.94 1.65 -4.25
N THR A 184 -8.98 0.86 -3.96
CA THR A 184 -10.38 1.31 -4.10
C THR A 184 -10.68 2.49 -3.19
N SER A 185 -10.24 2.43 -1.93
CA SER A 185 -10.41 3.51 -0.95
C SER A 185 -9.68 4.79 -1.37
N ILE A 186 -8.43 4.68 -1.83
CA ILE A 186 -7.65 5.78 -2.39
C ILE A 186 -8.41 6.41 -3.55
N PHE A 187 -8.90 5.62 -4.51
CA PHE A 187 -9.60 6.13 -5.69
C PHE A 187 -10.84 6.93 -5.30
N LEU A 188 -11.68 6.38 -4.42
CA LEU A 188 -12.90 7.03 -3.95
C LEU A 188 -12.60 8.34 -3.21
N MET A 189 -11.65 8.32 -2.28
CA MET A 189 -11.28 9.50 -1.48
C MET A 189 -10.59 10.58 -2.32
N THR A 190 -9.75 10.19 -3.27
CA THR A 190 -9.09 11.13 -4.18
C THR A 190 -10.11 11.82 -5.08
N THR A 191 -11.08 11.05 -5.61
CA THR A 191 -12.16 11.59 -6.43
C THR A 191 -13.02 12.57 -5.65
N ALA A 192 -13.39 12.22 -4.41
CA ALA A 192 -14.14 13.11 -3.52
C ALA A 192 -13.36 14.41 -3.21
N ASN A 193 -12.08 14.28 -2.83
CA ASN A 193 -11.24 15.45 -2.55
C ASN A 193 -11.06 16.35 -3.79
N ALA A 194 -10.90 15.75 -4.98
CA ALA A 194 -10.80 16.50 -6.23
C ALA A 194 -12.09 17.27 -6.54
N ASP A 195 -13.26 16.67 -6.32
CA ASP A 195 -14.56 17.34 -6.45
C ASP A 195 -14.69 18.53 -5.49
N TYR A 196 -14.32 18.34 -4.21
CA TYR A 196 -14.31 19.41 -3.22
C TYR A 196 -13.38 20.56 -3.59
N VAL A 197 -12.19 20.27 -4.10
CA VAL A 197 -11.25 21.28 -4.57
C VAL A 197 -11.80 22.03 -5.77
N ALA A 198 -12.36 21.32 -6.76
CA ALA A 198 -12.95 21.92 -7.94
C ALA A 198 -14.09 22.88 -7.58
N GLU A 199 -15.01 22.46 -6.70
CA GLU A 199 -16.09 23.34 -6.26
C GLU A 199 -15.60 24.57 -5.50
N GLY A 200 -14.66 24.39 -4.57
CA GLY A 200 -14.16 25.53 -3.81
C GLY A 200 -13.44 26.55 -4.70
N ILE A 201 -12.75 26.09 -5.76
CA ILE A 201 -12.18 26.98 -6.79
C ILE A 201 -13.29 27.72 -7.53
N ILE A 202 -14.34 27.02 -7.97
CA ILE A 202 -15.48 27.65 -8.65
C ILE A 202 -16.14 28.71 -7.77
N GLN A 203 -16.37 28.43 -6.48
CA GLN A 203 -16.95 29.38 -5.54
C GLN A 203 -16.07 30.62 -5.32
N LEU A 204 -14.75 30.43 -5.24
CA LEU A 204 -13.77 31.52 -5.19
C LEU A 204 -13.83 32.40 -6.44
N VAL A 205 -13.81 31.79 -7.63
CA VAL A 205 -13.88 32.52 -8.91
C VAL A 205 -15.19 33.29 -9.06
N LEU A 206 -16.31 32.71 -8.60
CA LEU A 206 -17.63 33.34 -8.65
C LEU A 206 -17.86 34.35 -7.52
N ASN A 207 -16.89 34.54 -6.62
CA ASN A 207 -16.95 35.45 -5.47
C ASN A 207 -18.20 35.22 -4.58
N ARG A 208 -18.72 33.99 -4.57
CA ARG A 208 -19.88 33.59 -3.77
C ARG A 208 -19.37 33.02 -2.47
N GLY A 209 -19.26 33.85 -1.43
CA GLY A 209 -18.99 33.45 -0.03
C GLY A 209 -18.31 32.09 0.10
N GLY A 210 -17.06 32.01 -0.34
CA GLY A 210 -16.38 30.74 -0.59
C GLY A 210 -15.96 30.03 0.69
N ARG A 211 -15.67 28.73 0.56
CA ARG A 211 -15.02 27.97 1.62
C ARG A 211 -13.68 28.63 2.02
N PRO A 212 -13.26 28.52 3.29
CA PRO A 212 -11.96 29.00 3.73
C PRO A 212 -10.85 28.44 2.85
N ILE A 213 -9.90 29.27 2.42
CA ILE A 213 -8.74 28.85 1.61
C ILE A 213 -7.97 27.70 2.30
N GLY A 214 -7.96 27.67 3.64
CA GLY A 214 -7.38 26.60 4.44
C GLY A 214 -8.02 25.22 4.20
N GLU A 215 -9.33 25.15 3.97
CA GLU A 215 -10.02 23.90 3.63
C GLU A 215 -9.58 23.39 2.26
N LEU A 216 -9.59 24.27 1.25
CA LEU A 216 -9.13 23.96 -0.11
C LEU A 216 -7.70 23.42 -0.14
N PHE A 217 -6.79 24.07 0.60
CA PHE A 217 -5.41 23.63 0.71
C PHE A 217 -5.31 22.24 1.36
N THR A 218 -6.09 22.00 2.40
CA THR A 218 -6.10 20.72 3.12
C THR A 218 -6.62 19.58 2.24
N PHE A 219 -7.74 19.78 1.52
CA PHE A 219 -8.27 18.77 0.61
C PHE A 219 -7.33 18.50 -0.57
N GLY A 220 -6.69 19.54 -1.12
CA GLY A 220 -5.67 19.41 -2.15
C GLY A 220 -4.45 18.64 -1.66
N TYR A 221 -3.96 18.94 -0.46
CA TYR A 221 -2.86 18.21 0.18
C TYR A 221 -3.20 16.72 0.38
N TRP A 222 -4.40 16.42 0.86
CA TRP A 222 -4.87 15.04 1.00
C TRP A 222 -4.92 14.30 -0.33
N ALA A 223 -5.43 14.93 -1.40
CA ALA A 223 -5.43 14.31 -2.73
C ALA A 223 -4.00 13.97 -3.21
N ILE A 224 -3.03 14.85 -2.97
CA ILE A 224 -1.62 14.61 -3.33
C ILE A 224 -1.05 13.42 -2.53
N ILE A 225 -1.29 13.34 -1.22
CA ILE A 225 -0.84 12.19 -0.41
C ILE A 225 -1.38 10.88 -0.99
N ARG A 226 -2.67 10.83 -1.34
CA ARG A 226 -3.29 9.62 -1.89
C ARG A 226 -2.69 9.20 -3.22
N LEU A 227 -2.33 10.15 -4.07
CA LEU A 227 -1.63 9.87 -5.31
C LEU A 227 -0.23 9.29 -5.06
N VAL A 228 0.50 9.81 -4.06
CA VAL A 228 1.82 9.27 -3.67
C VAL A 228 1.69 7.85 -3.12
N GLU A 229 0.67 7.56 -2.32
CA GLU A 229 0.37 6.21 -1.84
C GLU A 229 0.09 5.25 -3.00
N LEU A 230 -0.79 5.65 -3.92
CA LEU A 230 -1.12 4.85 -5.11
C LEU A 230 0.11 4.57 -5.96
N TRP A 231 0.88 5.61 -6.25
CA TRP A 231 2.07 5.52 -7.10
C TRP A 231 3.06 4.49 -6.57
N SER A 232 3.28 4.49 -5.25
CA SER A 232 4.26 3.57 -4.68
C SER A 232 3.78 2.12 -4.58
N VAL A 233 2.47 1.87 -4.51
CA VAL A 233 1.93 0.51 -4.69
C VAL A 233 2.16 0.06 -6.13
N VAL A 234 1.85 0.91 -7.11
CA VAL A 234 2.04 0.62 -8.54
C VAL A 234 3.51 0.34 -8.87
N ASP A 235 4.44 1.21 -8.44
CA ASP A 235 5.89 1.02 -8.64
C ASP A 235 6.37 -0.32 -8.09
N THR A 236 5.87 -0.74 -6.92
CA THR A 236 6.27 -2.00 -6.31
C THR A 236 5.71 -3.19 -7.06
N CYS A 237 4.45 -3.13 -7.49
CA CYS A 237 3.84 -4.18 -8.31
C CYS A 237 4.50 -4.29 -9.69
N GLU A 238 4.80 -3.17 -10.35
CA GLU A 238 5.48 -3.16 -11.65
C GLU A 238 6.87 -3.79 -11.57
N ALA A 239 7.64 -3.46 -10.52
CA ALA A 239 8.96 -4.05 -10.28
C ALA A 239 8.90 -5.59 -10.16
N VAL A 240 7.81 -6.14 -9.62
CA VAL A 240 7.60 -7.59 -9.52
C VAL A 240 7.18 -8.18 -10.87
N VAL A 241 6.23 -7.54 -11.58
CA VAL A 241 5.74 -8.03 -12.88
C VAL A 241 6.84 -8.07 -13.93
N GLN A 242 7.66 -7.02 -14.01
CA GLN A 242 8.79 -6.95 -14.95
C GLN A 242 9.76 -8.13 -14.77
N GLU A 243 9.97 -8.59 -13.53
CA GLU A 243 10.89 -9.69 -13.24
C GLU A 243 10.25 -11.07 -13.42
N VAL A 244 8.96 -11.23 -13.11
CA VAL A 244 8.24 -12.51 -13.21
C VAL A 244 7.87 -12.84 -14.65
N TYR A 245 7.33 -11.89 -15.42
CA TYR A 245 6.71 -12.16 -16.72
C TYR A 245 7.61 -11.90 -17.93
N TYR A 246 8.48 -10.90 -17.88
CA TYR A 246 9.28 -10.49 -19.04
C TYR A 246 10.66 -11.14 -19.13
N THR A 247 10.91 -12.19 -18.34
CA THR A 247 12.18 -12.93 -18.38
C THR A 247 12.02 -14.45 -18.39
N VAL A 248 11.12 -14.94 -19.26
CA VAL A 248 11.19 -16.30 -19.83
C VAL A 248 11.63 -16.18 -21.28
#